data_AF-M6U3G2-F1
#
_entry.id   AF-M6U3G2-F1
#
_cell.length_a   1.000
_cell.length_b   1.000
_cell.length_c   1.000
_cell.angle_alpha   90.00
_cell.angle_beta   90.00
_cell.angle_gamma   90.00
#
_symmetry.space_group_name_H-M   'P 1'
#
loop_
_entity.id
_entity.type
_entity.pdbx_description
1 polymer ?
#
loop_
_entity_poly.entity_id
_entity_poly.type
_entity_poly.pdbx_seq_one_letter_code
_entity_poly.pdbx_strand_id
1 'polypeptide(L)'
;METKNNLTGKVIRYIHWNRNVNKGGYGFIESKGKEYFFNAKYSSIKDEDITIGLTVEFELRKGYDKKHCEFVTQATRLKKV
;
A
#
# COMPACT_ATOMS: atom_id res chain seq x y z
N MET A 1 -0.26 -10.70 -23.53
CA MET A 1 0.28 -9.79 -22.50
C MET A 1 -0.92 -9.41 -21.65
N GLU A 2 -1.18 -10.11 -20.55
CA GLU A 2 -2.29 -9.77 -19.67
C GLU A 2 -2.02 -8.37 -19.12
N THR A 3 -2.84 -7.41 -19.52
CA THR A 3 -2.96 -6.12 -18.84
C THR A 3 -3.41 -6.43 -17.43
N LYS A 4 -2.44 -6.61 -16.52
CA LYS A 4 -2.71 -6.54 -15.09
C LYS A 4 -3.39 -5.19 -14.88
N ASN A 5 -4.67 -5.22 -14.51
CA ASN A 5 -5.45 -4.02 -14.25
C ASN A 5 -4.92 -3.35 -12.99
N ASN A 6 -3.82 -2.62 -13.15
CA ASN A 6 -3.22 -1.84 -12.10
C ASN A 6 -4.11 -0.62 -11.86
N LEU A 7 -4.24 -0.24 -10.59
CA LEU A 7 -4.92 0.97 -10.19
C LEU A 7 -3.89 2.05 -9.91
N THR A 8 -4.27 3.30 -10.11
CA THR A 8 -3.49 4.46 -9.69
C THR A 8 -4.21 5.16 -8.55
N GLY A 9 -3.45 5.65 -7.58
CA GLY A 9 -3.98 6.39 -6.44
C GLY A 9 -2.93 7.24 -5.77
N LYS A 10 -3.33 7.98 -4.74
CA LYS A 10 -2.42 8.80 -3.93
C LYS A 10 -2.25 8.20 -2.55
N VAL A 11 -1.01 8.14 -2.05
CA VAL A 11 -0.75 7.81 -0.65
C VAL A 11 -1.35 8.92 0.22
N ILE A 12 -2.29 8.56 1.09
CA ILE A 12 -2.97 9.52 1.98
C ILE A 12 -2.47 9.42 3.43
N ARG A 13 -1.86 8.28 3.79
CA ARG A 13 -1.25 8.04 5.10
C ARG A 13 -0.07 7.10 4.96
N TYR A 14 1.00 7.37 5.70
CA TYR A 14 2.15 6.49 5.79
C TYR A 14 2.75 6.45 7.20
N ILE A 15 3.04 5.24 7.67
CA ILE A 15 3.78 4.97 8.91
C ILE A 15 5.05 4.21 8.50
N HIS A 16 6.20 4.85 8.71
CA HIS A 16 7.51 4.29 8.42
C HIS A 16 7.79 3.01 9.22
N TRP A 17 8.68 2.18 8.71
CA TRP A 17 9.15 1.01 9.44
C TRP A 17 9.82 1.41 10.76
N ASN A 18 9.24 0.95 11.87
CA ASN A 18 9.90 1.04 13.17
C ASN A 18 10.84 -0.17 13.37
N ARG A 19 12.14 0.07 13.22
CA ARG A 19 13.20 -0.95 13.39
C ARG A 19 13.36 -1.41 14.83
N ASN A 20 13.12 -0.53 15.81
CA ASN A 20 13.30 -0.85 17.24
C ASN A 20 12.36 -1.95 17.73
N VAL A 21 11.19 -2.08 17.09
CA VAL A 21 10.18 -3.10 17.43
C VAL A 21 9.87 -4.03 16.24
N ASN A 22 10.71 -4.01 15.21
CA ASN A 22 10.55 -4.78 13.97
C ASN A 22 9.14 -4.70 13.35
N LYS A 23 8.51 -3.51 13.37
CA LYS A 23 7.15 -3.30 12.88
C LYS A 23 7.18 -2.63 11.51
N GLY A 24 7.10 -3.45 10.46
CA GLY A 24 7.21 -3.01 9.06
C GLY A 24 6.27 -1.86 8.70
N GLY A 25 6.73 -0.98 7.81
CA GLY A 25 5.99 0.18 7.35
C GLY A 25 4.68 -0.18 6.66
N TYR A 26 3.70 0.71 6.75
CA TYR A 26 2.39 0.53 6.15
C TYR A 26 1.71 1.86 5.90
N GLY A 27 0.72 1.86 5.03
CA GLY A 27 -0.03 3.07 4.71
C GLY A 27 -1.35 2.78 4.04
N PHE A 28 -1.95 3.85 3.52
CA PHE A 28 -3.23 3.81 2.83
C PHE A 28 -3.15 4.64 1.54
N ILE A 29 -3.73 4.11 0.48
CA ILE A 29 -3.88 4.76 -0.81
C ILE A 29 -5.36 5.09 -1.02
N GLU A 30 -5.64 6.32 -1.42
CA GLU A 30 -6.94 6.69 -1.98
C GLU A 30 -6.91 6.48 -3.50
N SER A 31 -7.92 5.78 -4.03
CA SER A 31 -8.17 5.66 -5.46
C SER A 31 -9.67 5.59 -5.72
N LYS A 32 -10.19 6.55 -6.49
CA LYS A 32 -11.60 6.61 -6.94
C LYS A 32 -12.60 6.56 -5.76
N GLY A 33 -12.31 7.28 -4.68
CA GLY A 33 -13.14 7.36 -3.48
C GLY A 33 -13.06 6.14 -2.57
N LYS A 34 -12.14 5.19 -2.83
CA LYS A 34 -11.89 4.02 -1.99
C LYS A 34 -10.50 4.09 -1.37
N GLU A 35 -10.42 3.65 -0.12
CA GLU A 35 -9.17 3.51 0.60
C GLU A 35 -8.65 2.07 0.53
N TYR A 36 -7.35 1.91 0.27
CA TYR A 36 -6.66 0.62 0.22
C TYR A 36 -5.47 0.62 1.17
N PHE A 37 -5.50 -0.28 2.15
CA PHE A 37 -4.33 -0.56 2.99
C PHE A 37 -3.21 -1.19 2.16
N PHE A 38 -1.97 -0.81 2.43
CA PHE A 38 -0.78 -1.50 1.91
C PHE A 38 0.28 -1.71 3.00
N ASN A 39 1.09 -2.74 2.81
CA ASN A 39 2.32 -2.95 3.57
C ASN A 39 3.53 -2.59 2.69
N ALA A 40 4.45 -1.78 3.22
CA ALA A 40 5.60 -1.28 2.49
C ALA A 40 6.53 -2.40 1.99
N LYS A 41 6.54 -3.58 2.62
CA LYS A 41 7.32 -4.74 2.18
C LYS A 41 6.93 -5.27 0.79
N TYR A 42 5.75 -4.90 0.31
CA TYR A 42 5.29 -5.24 -1.04
C TYR A 42 5.45 -4.08 -2.02
N SER A 43 6.10 -2.98 -1.62
CA SER A 43 6.41 -1.86 -2.49
C SER A 43 7.81 -2.03 -3.09
N SER A 44 8.01 -1.56 -4.33
CA SER A 44 9.35 -1.33 -4.87
C SER A 44 9.90 0.05 -4.52
N ILE A 45 9.12 0.88 -3.81
CA ILE A 45 9.48 2.21 -3.35
C ILE A 45 10.18 2.06 -2.00
N LYS A 46 11.30 2.76 -1.80
CA LYS A 46 12.00 2.75 -0.51
C LYS A 46 11.13 3.39 0.56
N ASP A 47 11.26 2.90 1.80
CA ASP A 47 10.50 3.40 2.96
C ASP A 47 10.57 4.93 3.11
N GLU A 48 11.78 5.50 2.96
CA GLU A 48 12.06 6.94 3.01
C GLU A 48 11.46 7.76 1.86
N ASP A 49 11.11 7.11 0.74
CA ASP A 49 10.56 7.74 -0.45
C ASP A 49 9.02 7.75 -0.46
N ILE A 50 8.36 7.06 0.48
CA ILE A 50 6.90 6.99 0.55
C ILE A 50 6.38 8.17 1.37
N THR A 51 5.81 9.16 0.68
CA THR A 51 5.30 10.39 1.27
C THR A 51 3.81 10.56 1.00
N ILE A 52 3.12 11.31 1.86
CA ILE A 52 1.71 11.68 1.63
C ILE A 52 1.63 12.54 0.36
N GLY A 53 0.67 12.22 -0.50
CA GLY A 53 0.48 12.85 -1.81
C GLY A 53 1.19 12.13 -2.95
N LEU A 54 2.10 11.18 -2.67
CA LEU A 54 2.78 10.41 -3.71
C LEU A 54 1.78 9.62 -4.55
N THR A 55 1.80 9.85 -5.86
CA THR A 55 1.02 9.07 -6.82
C THR A 55 1.70 7.73 -7.07
N VAL A 56 0.96 6.65 -6.93
CA VAL A 56 1.46 5.27 -7.07
C VAL A 56 0.54 4.44 -7.95
N GLU A 57 1.15 3.51 -8.66
CA GLU A 57 0.47 2.40 -9.34
C GLU A 57 0.54 1.16 -8.43
N PHE A 58 -0.54 0.39 -8.34
CA PHE A 58 -0.61 -0.79 -7.48
C PHE A 58 -1.54 -1.88 -8.04
N GLU A 59 -1.30 -3.11 -7.61
CA GLU A 59 -2.17 -4.27 -7.82
C GLU A 59 -3.06 -4.48 -6.58
N LEU A 60 -4.19 -5.16 -6.75
CA LEU A 60 -5.04 -5.59 -5.64
C LEU A 60 -4.72 -7.03 -5.22
N ARG A 61 -4.80 -7.30 -3.91
CA ARG A 61 -4.74 -8.66 -3.36
C ARG A 61 -5.73 -8.84 -2.22
N LYS A 62 -6.05 -10.08 -1.89
CA LYS A 62 -6.74 -10.43 -0.64
C LYS A 62 -5.71 -10.55 0.49
N GLY A 63 -5.92 -9.84 1.59
CA GLY A 63 -5.04 -9.89 2.76
C GLY A 63 -5.83 -9.92 4.06
N TYR A 64 -5.29 -10.58 5.08
CA TYR A 64 -5.94 -10.71 6.38
C TYR A 64 -5.71 -9.45 7.21
N ASP A 65 -6.80 -8.81 7.63
CA ASP A 65 -6.79 -7.74 8.62
C ASP A 65 -6.85 -8.37 10.02
N LYS A 66 -5.72 -8.30 10.72
CA LYS A 66 -5.61 -8.84 12.08
C LYS A 66 -6.43 -8.08 13.13
N LYS A 67 -6.74 -6.81 12.88
CA LYS A 67 -7.51 -5.97 13.82
C LYS A 67 -8.99 -6.35 13.79
N HIS A 68 -9.50 -6.64 12.60
CA HIS A 68 -10.92 -6.96 12.37
C HIS A 68 -11.18 -8.45 12.14
N CYS A 69 -10.13 -9.28 12.17
CA CYS A 69 -10.18 -10.73 12.02
C CYS A 69 -10.82 -11.23 10.71
N GLU A 70 -10.67 -10.47 9.62
CA GLU A 70 -11.31 -10.76 8.33
C GLU A 70 -10.35 -10.63 7.13
N PHE A 71 -10.77 -11.12 5.96
CA PHE A 71 -10.02 -10.91 4.73
C PHE A 71 -10.56 -9.71 3.96
N VAL A 72 -9.69 -8.74 3.70
CA VAL A 72 -10.02 -7.50 2.98
C VAL A 72 -9.18 -7.36 1.71
N THR A 73 -9.66 -6.53 0.78
CA THR A 73 -8.88 -6.12 -0.39
C THR A 73 -7.82 -5.09 0.01
N GLN A 74 -6.57 -5.35 -0.35
CA GLN A 74 -5.41 -4.54 -0.02
C GLN A 74 -4.62 -4.20 -1.29
N ALA A 75 -3.89 -3.09 -1.27
CA ALA A 75 -2.93 -2.74 -2.30
C ALA A 75 -1.61 -3.50 -2.13
N THR A 76 -0.98 -3.86 -3.24
CA THR A 76 0.29 -4.60 -3.29
C THR A 76 1.10 -4.22 -4.52
N ARG A 77 2.40 -4.57 -4.55
CA ARG A 77 3.31 -4.30 -5.68
C ARG A 77 3.34 -2.83 -6.09
N LEU A 78 3.33 -1.94 -5.10
CA LEU A 78 3.32 -0.48 -5.30
C LEU A 78 4.56 -0.03 -6.06
N LYS A 79 4.37 0.86 -7.04
CA LYS A 79 5.43 1.52 -7.82
C LYS A 79 5.12 3.01 -7.95
N LYS A 80 6.16 3.85 -8.11
CA LYS A 80 5.97 5.25 -8.51
C LYS A 80 5.43 5.27 -9.95
N VAL A 81 4.50 6.20 -10.20
CA VAL A 81 4.07 6.57 -11.57
C VAL A 81 5.09 7.51 -12.17
#